data_AF-A0A1F3KED7-F1
#
_entry.id   AF-A0A1F3KED7-F1
#
_cell.length_a   1.000
_cell.length_b   1.000
_cell.length_c   1.000
_cell.angle_alpha   90.00
_cell.angle_beta   90.00
_cell.angle_gamma   90.00
#
_symmetry.space_group_name_H-M   'P 1'
#
loop_
_entity.id
_entity.type
_entity.pdbx_description
1 polymer ?
#
loop_
_entity_poly.entity_id
_entity_poly.type
_entity_poly.pdbx_seq_one_letter_code
_entity_poly.pdbx_strand_id
1 'polypeptide(L)'
;MANKILNHTGIPFTPKTIQAAVNNIKQVYESAILNGTRRNIIRSSALIKNIHNAVKTDLIDTNIHPSLINPSPDYLQRLISPNQPAYNRARVLGDKELKIAGFLKTKTQDISVIPDNIPISPTTMNVNSGMNGYIDIYGETFTESILSINVRSQLSSVNKNFDTLYERTFAESLNLHLRVPNMVLGEVYLIPVKEYIDGNVIGFNAIDIGKYIENFQAINMRINKNDEKFKYERCCLLIVDFDRPVPKIYNTANELIQDGFLPVGSACSMTNLDYANFVNDIMQIYSTRFPANILT
;
A
#
# COMPACT_ATOMS: atom_id res chain seq x y z
N MET A 1 11.88 21.32 -13.23
CA MET A 1 12.91 20.26 -13.42
C MET A 1 12.16 18.94 -13.32
N ALA A 2 12.49 17.98 -14.18
CA ALA A 2 11.87 16.65 -14.13
C ALA A 2 12.32 15.91 -12.86
N ASN A 3 11.40 15.22 -12.19
CA ASN A 3 11.67 14.37 -11.04
C ASN A 3 12.02 12.93 -11.45
N LYS A 4 12.07 12.61 -12.74
CA LYS A 4 12.51 11.34 -13.28
C LYS A 4 14.03 11.31 -13.43
N ILE A 5 14.64 10.18 -13.07
CA ILE A 5 16.07 9.94 -13.27
C ILE A 5 16.24 9.10 -14.53
N LEU A 6 16.69 9.70 -15.63
CA LEU A 6 16.89 8.95 -16.88
C LEU A 6 18.14 8.05 -16.85
N ASN A 7 19.23 8.54 -16.25
CA ASN A 7 20.49 7.80 -16.17
C ASN A 7 20.56 6.98 -14.87
N HIS A 8 19.93 5.79 -14.86
CA HIS A 8 19.92 4.89 -13.71
C HIS A 8 20.20 3.43 -14.10
N THR A 9 20.46 2.60 -13.10
CA THR A 9 20.72 1.16 -13.27
C THR A 9 19.66 0.33 -12.55
N GLY A 10 19.01 -0.54 -13.30
CA GLY A 10 18.09 -1.54 -12.78
C GLY A 10 16.86 -0.95 -12.08
N ILE A 11 16.39 -1.69 -11.07
CA ILE A 11 15.22 -1.36 -10.26
C ILE A 11 15.57 -1.59 -8.78
N PRO A 12 15.06 -0.78 -7.85
CA PRO A 12 15.55 -0.76 -6.47
C PRO A 12 14.99 -1.87 -5.58
N PHE A 13 14.21 -2.79 -6.14
CA PHE A 13 13.58 -3.91 -5.44
C PHE A 13 13.54 -5.15 -6.33
N THR A 14 13.26 -6.30 -5.73
CA THR A 14 13.15 -7.57 -6.45
C THR A 14 11.74 -7.73 -7.05
N PRO A 15 11.57 -7.76 -8.39
CA PRO A 15 10.29 -8.02 -9.01
C PRO A 15 9.67 -9.32 -8.55
N LYS A 16 8.35 -9.32 -8.40
CA LYS A 16 7.62 -10.50 -8.00
C LYS A 16 6.15 -10.39 -8.37
N THR A 17 5.53 -11.48 -8.80
CA THR A 17 4.07 -11.53 -8.93
C THR A 17 3.43 -11.70 -7.55
N ILE A 18 2.16 -11.33 -7.41
CA ILE A 18 1.45 -11.53 -6.14
C ILE A 18 1.38 -13.00 -5.71
N GLN A 19 1.25 -13.93 -6.66
CA GLN A 19 1.26 -15.36 -6.36
C GLN A 19 2.62 -15.79 -5.80
N ALA A 20 3.73 -15.35 -6.41
CA ALA A 20 5.06 -15.66 -5.90
C ALA A 20 5.31 -15.01 -4.52
N ALA A 21 4.71 -13.84 -4.26
CA ALA A 21 4.76 -13.18 -2.97
C ALA A 21 4.06 -14.00 -1.88
N VAL A 22 2.82 -14.45 -2.10
CA VAL A 22 2.08 -15.27 -1.11
C VAL A 22 2.71 -16.66 -0.92
N ASN A 23 3.27 -17.26 -1.98
CA ASN A 23 4.03 -18.51 -1.87
C ASN A 23 5.24 -18.35 -0.95
N ASN A 24 6.00 -17.26 -1.12
CA ASN A 24 7.15 -16.97 -0.27
C ASN A 24 6.73 -16.69 1.18
N ILE A 25 5.64 -15.94 1.38
CA ILE A 25 5.10 -15.69 2.72
C ILE A 25 4.76 -17.01 3.42
N LYS A 26 4.05 -17.94 2.76
CA LYS A 26 3.74 -19.26 3.31
C LYS A 26 5.01 -19.96 3.77
N GLN A 27 5.96 -20.13 2.85
CA GLN A 27 7.20 -20.87 3.10
C GLN A 27 7.99 -20.29 4.27
N VAL A 28 8.20 -18.97 4.28
CA VAL A 28 8.99 -18.29 5.29
C VAL A 28 8.28 -18.30 6.64
N TYR A 29 6.96 -18.07 6.66
CA TYR A 29 6.18 -18.03 7.89
C TYR A 29 6.06 -19.40 8.55
N GLU A 30 5.74 -20.44 7.77
CA GLU A 30 5.64 -21.82 8.27
C GLU A 30 6.98 -22.36 8.74
N SER A 31 8.06 -22.07 8.02
CA SER A 31 9.42 -22.41 8.48
C SER A 31 9.75 -21.71 9.81
N ALA A 32 9.34 -20.46 9.98
CA ALA A 32 9.55 -19.73 11.24
C ALA A 32 8.70 -20.28 12.40
N ILE A 33 7.50 -20.79 12.14
CA ILE A 33 6.66 -21.48 13.13
C ILE A 33 7.37 -22.76 13.59
N LEU A 34 7.78 -23.62 12.66
CA LEU A 34 8.44 -24.89 12.98
C LEU A 34 9.75 -24.70 13.74
N ASN A 35 10.49 -23.63 13.41
CA ASN A 35 11.75 -23.29 14.07
C ASN A 35 11.57 -22.45 15.35
N GLY A 36 10.34 -22.13 15.78
CA GLY A 36 10.09 -21.30 16.96
C GLY A 36 10.56 -19.84 16.84
N THR A 37 10.84 -19.37 15.62
CA THR A 37 11.34 -18.00 15.33
C THR A 37 10.25 -17.06 14.81
N ARG A 38 8.98 -17.46 14.89
CA ARG A 38 7.80 -16.70 14.40
C ARG A 38 7.79 -15.23 14.82
N ARG A 39 8.14 -14.93 16.08
CA ARG A 39 8.17 -13.54 16.58
C ARG A 39 9.21 -12.67 15.87
N ASN A 40 10.34 -13.24 15.47
CA ASN A 40 11.40 -12.51 14.78
C ASN A 40 10.96 -12.16 13.36
N ILE A 41 10.35 -13.13 12.65
CA ILE A 41 9.93 -12.87 11.27
C ILE A 41 8.80 -11.85 11.19
N ILE A 42 7.83 -11.89 12.11
CA ILE A 42 6.74 -10.91 12.19
C ILE A 42 7.30 -9.49 12.36
N ARG A 43 8.36 -9.32 13.15
CA ARG A 43 8.99 -8.01 13.40
C ARG A 43 9.91 -7.54 12.28
N SER A 44 10.34 -8.43 11.38
CA SER A 44 11.42 -8.17 10.43
C SER A 44 11.02 -7.39 9.17
N SER A 45 9.73 -7.06 8.96
CA SER A 45 9.15 -6.56 7.70
C SER A 45 9.37 -7.48 6.47
N ALA A 46 10.05 -8.62 6.61
CA ALA A 46 10.42 -9.46 5.48
C ALA A 46 9.20 -10.02 4.74
N LEU A 47 8.15 -10.38 5.49
CA LEU A 47 6.90 -10.89 4.91
C LEU A 47 6.16 -9.81 4.13
N ILE A 48 5.92 -8.64 4.75
CA ILE A 48 5.14 -7.57 4.12
C ILE A 48 5.84 -7.03 2.87
N LYS A 49 7.18 -6.97 2.85
CA LYS A 49 7.96 -6.58 1.66
C LYS A 49 7.69 -7.42 0.42
N ASN A 50 7.26 -8.68 0.57
CA ASN A 50 6.84 -9.49 -0.58
C ASN A 50 5.63 -8.86 -1.29
N ILE A 51 4.65 -8.37 -0.53
CA ILE A 51 3.48 -7.69 -1.08
C ILE A 51 3.86 -6.30 -1.62
N HIS A 52 4.73 -5.56 -0.94
CA HIS A 52 5.22 -4.27 -1.45
C HIS A 52 5.85 -4.43 -2.83
N ASN A 53 6.72 -5.43 -2.98
CA ASN A 53 7.40 -5.68 -4.24
C ASN A 53 6.45 -6.14 -5.35
N ALA A 54 5.39 -6.89 -5.02
CA ALA A 54 4.37 -7.26 -5.99
C ALA A 54 3.64 -6.02 -6.52
N VAL A 55 3.11 -5.17 -5.63
CA VAL A 55 2.42 -3.94 -6.03
C VAL A 55 3.33 -3.01 -6.83
N LYS A 56 4.60 -2.84 -6.43
CA LYS A 56 5.55 -2.03 -7.21
C LYS A 56 5.91 -2.64 -8.56
N THR A 57 5.88 -3.97 -8.69
CA THR A 57 6.08 -4.64 -9.98
C THR A 57 4.92 -4.31 -10.90
N ASP A 58 3.69 -4.47 -10.42
CA ASP A 58 2.48 -4.15 -11.18
C ASP A 58 2.43 -2.66 -11.59
N LEU A 59 2.89 -1.75 -10.73
CA LEU A 59 3.02 -0.33 -11.06
C LEU A 59 4.01 -0.10 -12.23
N ILE A 60 5.16 -0.78 -12.25
CA ILE A 60 6.11 -0.70 -13.37
C ILE A 60 5.47 -1.26 -14.65
N ASP A 61 4.71 -2.35 -14.54
CA ASP A 61 4.03 -2.97 -15.67
C ASP A 61 2.94 -2.05 -16.26
N THR A 62 2.43 -1.08 -15.49
CA THR A 62 1.60 0.04 -15.99
C THR A 62 2.39 1.20 -16.60
N ASN A 63 3.67 0.98 -16.93
CA ASN A 63 4.63 1.96 -17.48
C ASN A 63 5.09 3.06 -16.51
N ILE A 64 4.89 2.93 -15.20
CA ILE A 64 5.44 3.91 -14.25
C ILE A 64 6.96 3.78 -14.21
N HIS A 65 7.66 4.90 -14.36
CA HIS A 65 9.12 4.88 -14.31
C HIS A 65 9.62 4.51 -12.89
N PRO A 66 10.55 3.55 -12.73
CA PRO A 66 10.95 3.04 -11.42
C PRO A 66 11.57 4.08 -10.49
N SER A 67 12.16 5.16 -11.03
CA SER A 67 12.71 6.25 -10.20
C SER A 67 11.64 7.09 -9.51
N LEU A 68 10.39 6.99 -9.94
CA LEU A 68 9.25 7.73 -9.37
C LEU A 68 8.57 6.94 -8.24
N ILE A 69 8.91 5.66 -8.08
CA ILE A 69 8.38 4.77 -7.03
C ILE A 69 9.34 4.77 -5.85
N ASN A 70 8.88 5.17 -4.67
CA ASN A 70 9.66 5.25 -3.43
C ASN A 70 11.06 5.89 -3.58
N PRO A 71 11.15 7.10 -4.18
CA PRO A 71 12.42 7.78 -4.41
C PRO A 71 13.18 8.05 -3.10
N SER A 72 14.51 8.01 -3.15
CA SER A 72 15.33 8.25 -1.96
C SER A 72 15.27 9.70 -1.46
N PRO A 73 15.36 9.97 -0.14
CA PRO A 73 15.38 11.34 0.39
C PRO A 73 16.53 12.20 -0.17
N ASP A 74 17.73 11.63 -0.35
CA ASP A 74 18.86 12.32 -1.00
C ASP A 74 18.51 12.75 -2.43
N TYR A 75 17.68 11.97 -3.13
CA TYR A 75 17.19 12.39 -4.43
C TYR A 75 16.26 13.60 -4.34
N LEU A 76 15.24 13.51 -3.50
CA LEU A 76 14.26 14.58 -3.36
C LEU A 76 14.92 15.88 -2.88
N GLN A 77 15.93 15.79 -2.01
CA GLN A 77 16.69 16.96 -1.56
C GLN A 77 17.45 17.65 -2.70
N ARG A 78 17.96 16.92 -3.69
CA ARG A 78 18.60 17.50 -4.88
C ARG A 78 17.62 18.25 -5.76
N LEU A 79 16.38 17.78 -5.85
CA LEU A 79 15.33 18.49 -6.58
C LEU A 79 14.99 19.83 -5.92
N ILE A 80 15.15 19.92 -4.59
CA ILE A 80 15.00 21.16 -3.82
C ILE A 80 16.22 22.10 -3.99
N SER A 81 17.42 21.53 -4.16
CA SER A 81 18.70 22.28 -4.26
C SER A 81 19.50 21.90 -5.52
N PRO A 82 19.17 22.48 -6.69
CA PRO A 82 19.67 22.03 -7.99
C PRO A 82 21.15 22.36 -8.28
N ASN A 83 21.82 23.13 -7.44
CA ASN A 83 23.23 23.53 -7.61
C ASN A 83 24.24 22.39 -7.32
N GLN A 84 23.78 21.14 -7.33
CA GLN A 84 24.62 19.95 -7.11
C GLN A 84 25.27 19.51 -8.43
N PRO A 85 26.56 19.14 -8.44
CA PRO A 85 27.26 18.71 -9.65
C PRO A 85 26.55 17.51 -10.29
N ALA A 86 26.42 17.55 -11.62
CA ALA A 86 25.85 16.46 -12.40
C ALA A 86 26.73 15.21 -12.27
N TYR A 87 26.13 14.07 -11.91
CA TYR A 87 26.85 12.80 -11.92
C TYR A 87 26.91 12.24 -13.34
N ASN A 88 28.12 12.06 -13.84
CA ASN A 88 28.37 11.40 -15.13
C ASN A 88 28.21 9.87 -15.07
N ARG A 89 27.89 9.30 -13.90
CA ARG A 89 27.68 7.86 -13.71
C ARG A 89 26.21 7.57 -13.52
N ALA A 90 25.77 6.43 -14.06
CA ALA A 90 24.41 5.95 -13.85
C ALA A 90 24.13 5.75 -12.36
N ARG A 91 22.97 6.23 -11.90
CA ARG A 91 22.60 6.16 -10.49
C ARG A 91 22.02 4.79 -10.14
N VAL A 92 22.35 4.29 -8.96
CA VAL A 92 21.62 3.16 -8.36
C VAL A 92 20.37 3.71 -7.69
N LEU A 93 19.19 3.25 -8.11
CA LEU A 93 17.93 3.65 -7.47
C LEU A 93 17.86 3.08 -6.04
N GLY A 94 17.21 3.82 -5.15
CA GLY A 94 16.90 3.35 -3.80
C GLY A 94 15.39 3.21 -3.63
N ASP A 95 14.97 2.26 -2.79
CA ASP A 95 13.58 2.05 -2.38
C ASP A 95 13.43 2.57 -0.95
N LYS A 96 12.88 3.78 -0.80
CA LYS A 96 12.68 4.44 0.49
C LYS A 96 11.28 4.99 0.58
N GLU A 97 10.57 4.52 1.60
CA GLU A 97 9.25 5.01 1.99
C GLU A 97 9.27 6.52 2.27
N LEU A 98 8.26 7.23 1.79
CA LEU A 98 8.17 8.68 1.93
C LEU A 98 7.39 9.06 3.19
N LYS A 99 7.97 9.95 3.99
CA LYS A 99 7.29 10.54 5.14
C LYS A 99 6.43 11.72 4.70
N ILE A 100 5.12 11.54 4.65
CA ILE A 100 4.15 12.55 4.24
C ILE A 100 3.53 13.20 5.48
N ALA A 101 3.37 14.53 5.44
CA ALA A 101 2.63 15.25 6.47
C ALA A 101 1.12 15.16 6.21
N GLY A 102 0.35 14.70 7.20
CA GLY A 102 -1.11 14.77 7.20
C GLY A 102 -1.61 15.88 8.11
N PHE A 103 -2.92 15.95 8.29
CA PHE A 103 -3.58 16.99 9.07
C PHE A 103 -3.27 16.89 10.57
N LEU A 104 -3.29 15.69 11.17
CA LEU A 104 -3.02 15.48 12.60
C LEU A 104 -1.58 15.06 12.89
N LYS A 105 -0.97 14.29 11.98
CA LYS A 105 0.38 13.74 12.14
C LYS A 105 1.04 13.45 10.80
N THR A 106 2.36 13.30 10.84
CA THR A 106 3.13 12.71 9.74
C THR A 106 3.01 11.18 9.72
N LYS A 107 3.17 10.58 8.54
CA LYS A 107 3.20 9.13 8.36
C LYS A 107 4.14 8.76 7.21
N THR A 108 4.97 7.76 7.47
CA THR A 108 5.77 7.09 6.43
C THR A 108 4.86 6.14 5.64
N GLN A 109 4.75 6.37 4.34
CA GLN A 109 3.90 5.63 3.42
C GLN A 109 4.65 4.45 2.80
N ASP A 110 4.01 3.30 2.70
CA ASP A 110 4.65 2.04 2.31
C ASP A 110 5.08 2.04 0.83
N ILE A 111 4.22 2.56 -0.04
CA ILE A 111 4.50 2.77 -1.46
C ILE A 111 4.01 4.16 -1.85
N SER A 112 4.87 4.94 -2.49
CA SER A 112 4.56 6.27 -3.01
C SER A 112 5.03 6.39 -4.45
N VAL A 113 4.16 6.90 -5.32
CA VAL A 113 4.51 7.29 -6.69
C VAL A 113 4.43 8.80 -6.79
N ILE A 114 5.55 9.42 -7.16
CA ILE A 114 5.64 10.87 -7.32
C ILE A 114 5.45 11.28 -8.78
N PRO A 115 4.84 12.45 -9.05
CA PRO A 115 4.78 13.00 -10.41
C PRO A 115 6.16 13.45 -10.89
N ASP A 116 6.44 13.33 -12.19
CA ASP A 116 7.67 13.80 -12.82
C ASP A 116 7.73 15.34 -12.93
N ASN A 117 6.58 15.97 -13.20
CA ASN A 117 6.51 17.36 -13.64
C ASN A 117 6.09 18.36 -12.56
N ILE A 118 5.85 17.92 -11.33
CA ILE A 118 5.51 18.82 -10.21
C ILE A 118 6.76 19.14 -9.41
N PRO A 119 7.18 20.41 -9.30
CA PRO A 119 8.35 20.78 -8.53
C PRO A 119 8.09 20.65 -7.02
N ILE A 120 9.14 20.31 -6.29
CA ILE A 120 9.12 20.32 -4.83
C ILE A 120 9.30 21.76 -4.33
N SER A 121 8.41 22.21 -3.45
CA SER A 121 8.44 23.57 -2.90
C SER A 121 8.07 23.51 -1.41
N PRO A 122 9.04 23.37 -0.49
CA PRO A 122 8.75 23.26 0.94
C PRO A 122 7.86 24.40 1.45
N THR A 123 6.88 24.07 2.28
CA THR A 123 5.96 25.06 2.87
C THR A 123 5.72 24.83 4.35
N THR A 124 5.51 25.92 5.08
CA THR A 124 5.02 25.85 6.46
C THR A 124 3.51 25.63 6.43
N MET A 125 3.04 24.59 7.10
CA MET A 125 1.63 24.26 7.19
C MET A 125 0.88 25.27 8.05
N ASN A 126 -0.26 25.75 7.56
CA ASN A 126 -1.21 26.57 8.30
C ASN A 126 -2.53 25.79 8.44
N VAL A 127 -2.64 25.01 9.52
CA VAL A 127 -3.77 24.09 9.76
C VAL A 127 -4.25 24.22 11.20
N ASN A 128 -5.53 23.99 11.45
CA ASN A 128 -6.13 24.04 12.79
C ASN A 128 -5.94 22.72 13.55
N SER A 129 -4.69 22.27 13.70
CA SER A 129 -4.33 21.04 14.38
C SER A 129 -2.95 21.13 15.05
N GLY A 130 -2.49 20.05 15.68
CA GLY A 130 -1.12 19.94 16.20
C GLY A 130 -0.01 19.99 15.13
N MET A 131 -0.37 20.00 13.85
CA MET A 131 0.57 20.15 12.72
C MET A 131 0.75 21.62 12.28
N ASN A 132 0.10 22.58 12.93
CA ASN A 132 0.27 23.99 12.62
C ASN A 132 1.74 24.42 12.78
N GLY A 133 2.30 25.11 11.80
CA GLY A 133 3.72 25.49 11.79
C GLY A 133 4.69 24.37 11.41
N TYR A 134 4.22 23.14 11.15
CA TYR A 134 5.06 22.06 10.65
C TYR A 134 5.59 22.39 9.24
N ILE A 135 6.87 22.10 8.98
CA ILE A 135 7.47 22.30 7.66
C ILE A 135 7.24 21.03 6.83
N ASP A 136 6.33 21.11 5.86
CA ASP A 136 6.26 20.11 4.81
C ASP A 136 7.43 20.32 3.85
N ILE A 137 8.38 19.38 3.88
CA ILE A 137 9.57 19.41 3.05
C ILE A 137 9.28 19.22 1.55
N TYR A 138 8.05 18.82 1.19
CA TYR A 138 7.67 18.64 -0.20
C TYR A 138 6.83 19.80 -0.78
N GLY A 139 6.01 20.41 0.08
CA GLY A 139 4.99 21.37 -0.33
C GLY A 139 3.65 20.71 -0.62
N GLU A 140 2.58 21.50 -0.47
CA GLU A 140 1.20 21.01 -0.57
C GLU A 140 0.85 20.44 -1.94
N THR A 141 1.15 21.16 -3.04
CA THR A 141 0.84 20.71 -4.41
C THR A 141 1.56 19.41 -4.77
N PHE A 142 2.84 19.28 -4.40
CA PHE A 142 3.60 18.06 -4.62
C PHE A 142 3.01 16.93 -3.79
N THR A 143 2.81 17.16 -2.48
CA THR A 143 2.26 16.14 -1.56
C THR A 143 0.89 15.64 -2.02
N GLU A 144 -0.03 16.54 -2.41
CA GLU A 144 -1.37 16.16 -2.89
C GLU A 144 -1.29 15.32 -4.16
N SER A 145 -0.27 15.54 -4.99
CA SER A 145 -0.05 14.82 -6.23
C SER A 145 0.62 13.45 -6.05
N ILE A 146 1.02 13.06 -4.84
CA ILE A 146 1.61 11.73 -4.59
C ILE A 146 0.48 10.69 -4.58
N LEU A 147 0.59 9.65 -5.41
CA LEU A 147 -0.19 8.44 -5.23
C LEU A 147 0.43 7.65 -4.06
N SER A 148 -0.35 7.40 -3.02
CA SER A 148 0.12 6.60 -1.88
C SER A 148 -0.66 5.30 -1.75
N ILE A 149 0.05 4.19 -1.62
CA ILE A 149 -0.52 2.87 -1.40
C ILE A 149 0.07 2.29 -0.11
N ASN A 150 -0.79 2.07 0.86
CA ASN A 150 -0.42 1.39 2.10
C ASN A 150 -0.57 -0.12 1.95
N VAL A 151 0.24 -0.86 2.69
CA VAL A 151 0.28 -2.31 2.64
C VAL A 151 0.28 -2.87 4.06
N ARG A 152 -0.75 -3.65 4.38
CA ARG A 152 -0.91 -4.29 5.69
C ARG A 152 -1.10 -5.79 5.53
N SER A 153 -0.69 -6.53 6.56
CA SER A 153 -0.91 -7.98 6.63
C SER A 153 -1.17 -8.40 8.05
N GLN A 154 -2.12 -9.30 8.25
CA GLN A 154 -2.36 -9.93 9.54
C GLN A 154 -2.52 -11.44 9.36
N LEU A 155 -1.49 -12.21 9.72
CA LEU A 155 -1.47 -13.68 9.57
C LEU A 155 -1.89 -14.43 10.85
N SER A 156 -1.85 -13.76 12.00
CA SER A 156 -2.20 -14.31 13.32
C SER A 156 -2.87 -13.24 14.17
N SER A 157 -3.65 -13.62 15.17
CA SER A 157 -4.49 -12.73 15.97
C SER A 157 -5.36 -11.80 15.09
N VAL A 158 -6.02 -12.39 14.10
CA VAL A 158 -6.77 -11.68 13.06
C VAL A 158 -8.03 -11.09 13.68
N ASN A 159 -8.88 -11.93 14.29
CA ASN A 159 -10.13 -11.47 14.91
C ASN A 159 -9.88 -10.54 16.11
N LYS A 160 -8.88 -10.85 16.94
CA LYS A 160 -8.57 -10.08 18.16
C LYS A 160 -8.13 -8.64 17.88
N ASN A 161 -7.44 -8.40 16.76
CA ASN A 161 -6.89 -7.09 16.42
C ASN A 161 -7.69 -6.36 15.34
N PHE A 162 -8.84 -6.91 14.93
CA PHE A 162 -9.62 -6.37 13.82
C PHE A 162 -9.96 -4.90 14.05
N ASP A 163 -10.63 -4.56 15.15
CA ASP A 163 -11.12 -3.20 15.41
C ASP A 163 -9.95 -2.20 15.42
N THR A 164 -8.85 -2.54 16.10
CA THR A 164 -7.65 -1.69 16.15
C THR A 164 -7.00 -1.47 14.77
N LEU A 165 -6.88 -2.52 13.95
CA LEU A 165 -6.24 -2.40 12.63
C LEU A 165 -7.15 -1.70 11.61
N TYR A 166 -8.45 -1.94 11.71
CA TYR A 166 -9.45 -1.26 10.89
C TYR A 166 -9.53 0.23 11.22
N GLU A 167 -9.59 0.60 12.51
CA GLU A 167 -9.54 2.00 12.96
C GLU A 167 -8.26 2.71 12.49
N ARG A 168 -7.11 2.03 12.52
CA ARG A 168 -5.85 2.59 12.00
C ARG A 168 -5.92 2.85 10.50
N THR A 169 -6.53 1.93 9.74
CA THR A 169 -6.73 2.07 8.29
C THR A 169 -7.64 3.26 8.00
N PHE A 170 -8.76 3.37 8.72
CA PHE A 170 -9.71 4.49 8.65
C PHE A 170 -9.07 5.85 9.01
N ALA A 171 -8.30 5.90 10.08
CA ALA A 171 -7.70 7.14 10.57
C ALA A 171 -6.60 7.67 9.63
N GLU A 172 -5.96 6.79 8.85
CA GLU A 172 -4.88 7.17 7.95
C GLU A 172 -5.38 7.93 6.72
N SER A 173 -6.40 7.42 6.02
CA SER A 173 -7.05 8.12 4.91
C SER A 173 -7.62 9.46 5.38
N LEU A 174 -8.31 9.46 6.52
CA LEU A 174 -8.87 10.67 7.12
C LEU A 174 -7.78 11.72 7.39
N ASN A 175 -6.65 11.30 7.97
CA ASN A 175 -5.53 12.19 8.28
C ASN A 175 -4.95 12.87 7.04
N LEU A 176 -4.81 12.13 5.92
CA LEU A 176 -4.25 12.69 4.68
C LEU A 176 -5.29 13.54 3.94
N HIS A 177 -6.51 13.05 3.75
CA HIS A 177 -7.57 13.79 3.03
C HIS A 177 -8.06 15.05 3.74
N LEU A 178 -7.92 15.16 5.06
CA LEU A 178 -8.17 16.43 5.77
C LEU A 178 -7.16 17.51 5.39
N ARG A 179 -5.95 17.13 4.97
CA ARG A 179 -4.90 18.07 4.55
C ARG A 179 -4.89 18.27 3.04
N VAL A 180 -4.82 17.18 2.28
CA VAL A 180 -4.65 17.16 0.83
C VAL A 180 -5.83 16.40 0.20
N PRO A 181 -6.99 17.06 0.04
CA PRO A 181 -8.27 16.39 -0.21
C PRO A 181 -8.36 15.70 -1.58
N ASN A 182 -7.53 16.06 -2.55
CA ASN A 182 -7.51 15.39 -3.86
C ASN A 182 -6.50 14.24 -3.96
N MET A 183 -5.68 14.01 -2.94
CA MET A 183 -4.71 12.91 -2.93
C MET A 183 -5.41 11.59 -3.23
N VAL A 184 -4.74 10.71 -3.99
CA VAL A 184 -5.25 9.37 -4.29
C VAL A 184 -4.58 8.38 -3.37
N LEU A 185 -5.40 7.67 -2.59
CA LEU A 185 -4.96 6.70 -1.59
C LEU A 185 -5.42 5.29 -1.95
N GLY A 186 -4.48 4.36 -1.85
CA GLY A 186 -4.68 2.92 -1.97
C GLY A 186 -4.40 2.20 -0.66
N GLU A 187 -5.07 1.07 -0.46
CA GLU A 187 -4.78 0.15 0.65
C GLU A 187 -4.75 -1.28 0.11
N VAL A 188 -3.68 -2.02 0.36
CA VAL A 188 -3.61 -3.47 0.12
C VAL A 188 -3.52 -4.18 1.47
N TYR A 189 -4.54 -4.94 1.82
CA TYR A 189 -4.61 -5.63 3.09
C TYR A 189 -4.66 -7.15 2.90
N LEU A 190 -3.61 -7.85 3.34
CA LEU A 190 -3.54 -9.31 3.33
C LEU A 190 -4.23 -9.91 4.56
N ILE A 191 -5.25 -10.74 4.33
CA ILE A 191 -5.86 -11.61 5.34
C ILE A 191 -5.85 -13.08 4.89
N PRO A 192 -5.57 -14.02 5.79
CA PRO A 192 -5.76 -15.42 5.49
C PRO A 192 -7.25 -15.80 5.66
N VAL A 193 -7.73 -16.83 4.96
CA VAL A 193 -9.09 -17.39 5.20
C VAL A 193 -9.17 -18.18 6.52
N LYS A 194 -8.02 -18.64 7.02
CA LYS A 194 -7.87 -19.25 8.34
C LYS A 194 -6.64 -18.69 9.05
N GLU A 195 -6.79 -18.33 10.32
CA GLU A 195 -5.73 -17.73 11.13
C GLU A 195 -4.71 -18.80 11.55
N TYR A 196 -3.41 -18.53 11.43
CA TYR A 196 -2.41 -19.43 12.01
C TYR A 196 -2.50 -19.46 13.54
N ILE A 197 -2.51 -20.65 14.14
CA ILE A 197 -2.52 -20.82 15.59
C ILE A 197 -1.18 -20.43 16.24
N ASP A 198 -1.24 -20.15 17.54
CA ASP A 198 -0.05 -19.96 18.36
C ASP A 198 0.57 -21.30 18.75
N GLY A 199 1.87 -21.44 18.52
CA GLY A 199 2.64 -22.64 18.81
C GLY A 199 3.80 -22.85 17.83
N ASN A 200 4.50 -23.98 17.98
CA ASN A 200 5.54 -24.44 17.06
C ASN A 200 5.01 -25.52 16.10
N VAL A 201 3.69 -25.55 15.92
CA VAL A 201 2.99 -26.45 15.01
C VAL A 201 2.15 -25.62 14.06
N ILE A 202 2.07 -26.06 12.80
CA ILE A 202 1.21 -25.43 11.82
C ILE A 202 -0.21 -25.91 12.10
N GLY A 203 -1.10 -24.97 12.33
CA GLY A 203 -2.52 -25.21 12.52
C GLY A 203 -3.31 -23.93 12.29
N PHE A 204 -4.62 -24.07 12.19
CA PHE A 204 -5.48 -22.99 11.72
C PHE A 204 -6.76 -22.83 12.56
N ASN A 205 -7.17 -21.58 12.79
CA ASN A 205 -8.46 -21.20 13.37
C ASN A 205 -9.34 -20.51 12.32
N ALA A 206 -10.66 -20.61 12.47
CA ALA A 206 -11.61 -19.93 11.58
C ALA A 206 -11.56 -18.40 11.75
N ILE A 207 -11.80 -17.68 10.65
CA ILE A 207 -11.92 -16.22 10.60
C ILE A 207 -13.29 -15.86 10.00
N ASP A 208 -13.90 -14.79 10.49
CA ASP A 208 -15.07 -14.20 9.86
C ASP A 208 -14.66 -13.29 8.70
N ILE A 209 -14.48 -13.88 7.51
CA ILE A 209 -14.06 -13.16 6.30
C ILE A 209 -15.14 -12.20 5.81
N GLY A 210 -16.42 -12.51 6.05
CA GLY A 210 -17.54 -11.63 5.70
C GLY A 210 -17.42 -10.27 6.37
N LYS A 211 -17.13 -10.26 7.67
CA LYS A 211 -16.88 -9.02 8.43
C LYS A 211 -15.80 -8.15 7.78
N TYR A 212 -14.70 -8.73 7.29
CA TYR A 212 -13.64 -7.97 6.62
C TYR A 212 -14.10 -7.40 5.28
N ILE A 213 -14.77 -8.19 4.46
CA ILE A 213 -15.28 -7.73 3.15
C ILE A 213 -16.22 -6.54 3.34
N GLU A 214 -17.18 -6.62 4.25
CA GLU A 214 -18.15 -5.56 4.52
C GLU A 214 -17.48 -4.27 5.00
N ASN A 215 -16.54 -4.38 5.94
CA ASN A 215 -15.84 -3.22 6.49
C ASN A 215 -14.91 -2.57 5.47
N PHE A 216 -14.16 -3.36 4.69
CA PHE A 216 -13.30 -2.80 3.64
C PHE A 216 -14.12 -2.18 2.50
N GLN A 217 -15.30 -2.71 2.17
CA GLN A 217 -16.20 -2.03 1.24
C GLN A 217 -16.68 -0.67 1.77
N ALA A 218 -16.96 -0.55 3.07
CA ALA A 218 -17.45 0.70 3.66
C ALA A 218 -16.44 1.86 3.56
N ILE A 219 -15.14 1.55 3.50
CA ILE A 219 -14.06 2.53 3.35
C ILE A 219 -13.48 2.60 1.93
N ASN A 220 -14.05 1.90 0.96
CA ASN A 220 -13.57 1.86 -0.42
C ASN A 220 -14.34 2.87 -1.31
N MET A 221 -13.91 2.99 -2.57
CA MET A 221 -14.62 3.67 -3.65
C MET A 221 -14.86 5.16 -3.43
N ARG A 222 -13.89 5.87 -2.84
CA ARG A 222 -13.89 7.33 -2.85
C ARG A 222 -13.74 7.84 -4.29
N ILE A 223 -14.68 8.67 -4.74
CA ILE A 223 -14.71 9.20 -6.11
C ILE A 223 -13.99 10.53 -6.17
N ASN A 224 -14.25 11.43 -5.21
CA ASN A 224 -13.72 12.79 -5.23
C ASN A 224 -13.62 13.43 -3.83
N LYS A 225 -13.15 14.68 -3.78
CA LYS A 225 -12.90 15.41 -2.53
C LYS A 225 -14.13 15.67 -1.65
N ASN A 226 -15.33 15.59 -2.21
CA ASN A 226 -16.59 15.85 -1.50
C ASN A 226 -17.12 14.59 -0.79
N ASP A 227 -16.63 13.41 -1.15
CA ASP A 227 -16.96 12.16 -0.47
C ASP A 227 -16.34 12.12 0.93
N GLU A 228 -16.70 11.09 1.70
CA GLU A 228 -16.21 10.91 3.05
C GLU A 228 -14.68 10.77 3.06
N LYS A 229 -14.02 11.64 3.84
CA LYS A 229 -12.55 11.74 3.87
C LYS A 229 -11.85 10.50 4.41
N PHE A 230 -12.58 9.64 5.15
CA PHE A 230 -12.06 8.38 5.66
C PHE A 230 -12.04 7.26 4.60
N LYS A 231 -12.67 7.45 3.44
CA LYS A 231 -12.62 6.47 2.36
C LYS A 231 -11.30 6.57 1.59
N TYR A 232 -10.88 5.45 1.02
CA TYR A 232 -9.82 5.33 0.04
C TYR A 232 -10.42 5.33 -1.36
N GLU A 233 -9.66 5.81 -2.34
CA GLU A 233 -10.02 5.67 -3.75
C GLU A 233 -10.13 4.19 -4.13
N ARG A 234 -9.19 3.36 -3.66
CA ARG A 234 -9.24 1.91 -3.78
C ARG A 234 -8.68 1.17 -2.56
N CYS A 235 -9.43 0.19 -2.09
CA CYS A 235 -8.94 -0.85 -1.20
C CYS A 235 -8.83 -2.17 -1.97
N CYS A 236 -7.81 -2.96 -1.68
CA CYS A 236 -7.66 -4.34 -2.08
C CYS A 236 -7.63 -5.19 -0.82
N LEU A 237 -8.55 -6.14 -0.71
CA LEU A 237 -8.54 -7.15 0.33
C LEU A 237 -7.96 -8.43 -0.28
N LEU A 238 -6.67 -8.66 -0.04
CA LEU A 238 -5.95 -9.83 -0.53
C LEU A 238 -6.27 -11.02 0.38
N ILE A 239 -7.28 -11.80 0.00
CA ILE A 239 -7.77 -12.95 0.76
C ILE A 239 -7.06 -14.22 0.29
N VAL A 240 -6.38 -14.93 1.20
CA VAL A 240 -5.50 -16.05 0.83
C VAL A 240 -5.75 -17.29 1.68
N ASP A 241 -5.89 -18.44 1.03
CA ASP A 241 -5.87 -19.75 1.70
C ASP A 241 -4.45 -20.30 1.77
N PHE A 242 -3.84 -20.15 2.95
CA PHE A 242 -2.52 -20.69 3.25
C PHE A 242 -2.54 -22.16 3.70
N ASP A 243 -3.69 -22.78 3.92
CA ASP A 243 -3.78 -24.19 4.32
C ASP A 243 -3.49 -25.14 3.14
N ARG A 244 -3.55 -24.62 1.91
CA ARG A 244 -3.22 -25.37 0.69
C ARG A 244 -1.71 -25.48 0.48
N PRO A 245 -1.23 -26.54 -0.22
CA PRO A 245 0.17 -26.66 -0.60
C PRO A 245 0.67 -25.45 -1.41
N VAL A 246 -0.14 -24.99 -2.37
CA VAL A 246 0.04 -23.73 -3.07
C VAL A 246 -1.06 -22.77 -2.60
N PRO A 247 -0.72 -21.62 -1.99
CA PRO A 247 -1.70 -20.65 -1.55
C PRO A 247 -2.69 -20.26 -2.66
N LYS A 248 -3.99 -20.30 -2.36
CA LYS A 248 -5.03 -19.82 -3.27
C LYS A 248 -5.40 -18.39 -2.91
N ILE A 249 -5.34 -17.47 -3.89
CA ILE A 249 -5.86 -16.12 -3.76
C ILE A 249 -7.32 -16.13 -4.24
N TYR A 250 -8.22 -15.56 -3.44
CA TYR A 250 -9.64 -15.39 -3.82
C TYR A 250 -9.84 -13.99 -4.36
N ASN A 251 -10.47 -13.90 -5.52
CA ASN A 251 -10.78 -12.63 -6.17
C ASN A 251 -12.29 -12.34 -6.17
N THR A 252 -13.13 -13.34 -5.86
CA THR A 252 -14.59 -13.17 -5.84
C THR A 252 -15.26 -13.81 -4.63
N ALA A 253 -16.42 -13.26 -4.24
CA ALA A 253 -17.24 -13.83 -3.18
C ALA A 253 -17.75 -15.24 -3.54
N ASN A 254 -18.01 -15.52 -4.82
CA ASN A 254 -18.45 -16.83 -5.27
C ASN A 254 -17.40 -17.92 -5.01
N GLU A 255 -16.10 -17.63 -5.21
CA GLU A 255 -15.04 -18.58 -4.90
C GLU A 255 -14.98 -18.88 -3.38
N LEU A 256 -15.25 -17.89 -2.54
CA LEU A 256 -15.31 -18.07 -1.08
C LEU A 256 -16.54 -18.87 -0.65
N ILE A 257 -17.70 -18.68 -1.29
CA ILE A 257 -18.91 -19.47 -1.03
C ILE A 257 -18.68 -20.92 -1.43
N GLN A 258 -18.09 -21.16 -2.61
CA GLN A 258 -17.80 -22.51 -3.11
C GLN A 258 -16.86 -23.28 -2.18
N ASP A 259 -15.87 -22.61 -1.61
CA ASP A 259 -14.92 -23.22 -0.67
C ASP A 259 -15.39 -23.16 0.80
N GLY A 260 -16.61 -22.70 1.07
CA GLY A 260 -17.25 -22.73 2.40
C GLY A 260 -16.78 -21.67 3.39
N PHE A 261 -16.08 -20.63 2.93
CA PHE A 261 -15.63 -19.50 3.75
C PHE A 261 -16.68 -18.40 3.89
N LEU A 262 -17.70 -18.41 3.04
CA LEU A 262 -18.90 -17.60 3.15
C LEU A 262 -20.15 -18.49 3.12
N PRO A 263 -21.22 -18.13 3.85
CA PRO A 263 -22.49 -18.84 3.76
C PRO A 263 -23.07 -18.82 2.34
N VAL A 264 -23.76 -19.90 1.97
CA VAL A 264 -24.54 -19.93 0.72
C VAL A 264 -25.59 -18.81 0.75
N GLY A 265 -25.63 -18.01 -0.32
CA GLY A 265 -26.53 -16.85 -0.41
C GLY A 265 -26.03 -15.60 0.32
N SER A 266 -24.76 -15.57 0.77
CA SER A 266 -24.15 -14.35 1.33
C SER A 266 -24.29 -13.15 0.39
N ALA A 267 -24.65 -12.00 0.96
CA ALA A 267 -24.73 -10.73 0.24
C ALA A 267 -23.37 -10.00 0.15
N CYS A 268 -22.30 -10.58 0.71
CA CYS A 268 -20.95 -10.02 0.63
C CYS A 268 -20.53 -9.82 -0.83
N SER A 269 -20.04 -8.61 -1.14
CA SER A 269 -19.53 -8.28 -2.47
C SER A 269 -18.04 -7.93 -2.39
N MET A 270 -17.23 -8.62 -3.20
CA MET A 270 -15.81 -8.32 -3.39
C MET A 270 -15.55 -7.41 -4.60
N THR A 271 -16.58 -6.81 -5.19
CA THR A 271 -16.41 -5.87 -6.31
C THR A 271 -15.47 -4.74 -5.92
N ASN A 272 -14.44 -4.48 -6.73
CA ASN A 272 -13.39 -3.47 -6.50
C ASN A 272 -12.54 -3.69 -5.24
N LEU A 273 -12.51 -4.92 -4.70
CA LEU A 273 -11.61 -5.32 -3.61
C LEU A 273 -10.55 -6.33 -4.06
N ASP A 274 -10.59 -6.78 -5.31
CA ASP A 274 -9.65 -7.78 -5.83
C ASP A 274 -8.28 -7.18 -6.12
N TYR A 275 -7.26 -8.03 -6.05
CA TYR A 275 -5.90 -7.61 -6.37
C TYR A 275 -5.68 -7.46 -7.87
N ALA A 276 -6.32 -8.29 -8.68
CA ALA A 276 -6.07 -8.37 -10.12
C ALA A 276 -6.30 -7.04 -10.85
N ASN A 277 -7.30 -6.27 -10.43
CA ASN A 277 -7.63 -4.97 -11.03
C ASN A 277 -7.09 -3.78 -10.22
N PHE A 278 -6.56 -3.98 -9.01
CA PHE A 278 -6.24 -2.91 -8.07
C PHE A 278 -5.34 -1.81 -8.66
N VAL A 279 -4.21 -2.18 -9.27
CA VAL A 279 -3.25 -1.20 -9.80
C VAL A 279 -3.82 -0.47 -11.02
N ASN A 280 -4.50 -1.17 -11.93
CA ASN A 280 -5.12 -0.53 -13.09
C ASN A 280 -6.20 0.48 -12.66
N ASP A 281 -7.06 0.08 -11.71
CA ASP A 281 -8.11 0.93 -11.16
C ASP A 281 -7.55 2.19 -10.51
N ILE A 282 -6.58 2.05 -9.60
CA ILE A 282 -6.05 3.19 -8.86
C ILE A 282 -5.29 4.15 -9.77
N MET A 283 -4.62 3.63 -10.81
CA MET A 283 -3.93 4.43 -11.82
C MET A 283 -4.90 5.17 -12.73
N GLN A 284 -6.04 4.55 -13.09
CA GLN A 284 -7.10 5.24 -13.82
C GLN A 284 -7.70 6.39 -12.99
N ILE A 285 -7.95 6.15 -11.70
CA ILE A 285 -8.44 7.19 -10.78
C ILE A 285 -7.41 8.32 -10.67
N TYR A 286 -6.14 7.99 -10.48
CA TYR A 286 -5.06 8.97 -10.42
C TYR A 286 -5.00 9.82 -11.70
N SER A 287 -4.98 9.19 -12.86
CA SER A 287 -4.88 9.89 -14.15
C SER A 287 -6.10 10.77 -14.42
N THR A 288 -7.28 10.37 -13.94
CA THR A 288 -8.50 11.19 -14.01
C THR A 288 -8.44 12.38 -13.05
N ARG A 289 -7.91 12.17 -11.84
CA ARG A 289 -7.79 13.20 -10.80
C ARG A 289 -6.72 14.23 -11.14
N PHE A 290 -5.62 13.80 -11.75
CA PHE A 290 -4.45 14.59 -12.09
C PHE A 290 -4.02 14.40 -13.56
N PRO A 291 -4.85 14.85 -14.53
CA PRO A 291 -4.60 14.61 -15.96
C PRO A 291 -3.33 15.29 -16.50
N ALA A 292 -2.82 16.30 -15.80
CA ALA A 292 -1.59 17.00 -16.16
C ALA A 292 -0.32 16.35 -15.58
N ASN A 293 -0.44 15.39 -14.65
CA ASN A 293 0.71 14.77 -14.00
C ASN A 293 1.32 13.70 -14.92
N ILE A 294 2.64 13.68 -15.00
CA ILE A 294 3.40 12.71 -15.80
C ILE A 294 4.00 11.66 -14.87
N LEU A 295 3.72 10.38 -15.13
CA LEU A 295 4.26 9.24 -14.36
C LEU A 295 5.19 8.31 -15.18
N THR A 296 5.45 8.65 -16.44
CA THR A 296 6.24 7.86 -17.40
C THR A 296 7.58 8.52 -17.71
#